data_AF-A0A507WBP3-F1
#
_entry.id   AF-A0A507WBP3-F1
#
_cell.length_a   1.000
_cell.length_b   1.000
_cell.length_c   1.000
_cell.angle_alpha   90.00
_cell.angle_beta   90.00
_cell.angle_gamma   90.00
#
_symmetry.space_group_name_H-M   'P 1'
#
loop_
_entity.id
_entity.type
_entity.pdbx_description
1 polymer ?
#
loop_
_entity_poly.entity_id
_entity_poly.type
_entity_poly.pdbx_seq_one_letter_code
_entity_poly.pdbx_strand_id
1 'polypeptide(L)'
;MSIVCGKCSYTRTEHDHVPEWQCPSCGVAYNKIKKIQESARSSPVAASTAKKEVKVEEVNLETQDVVLGQKFVVYGVFLQFLSMFLIPVISIWMVTAALTLIGVILLIVGLTKVLSRVGSSTFSQVLHYIGVFLPLLNLIVYFSVNTKANTFLKHHGYEVGALGPRENFLNAPKFYGILFVALVLSVQAKNNKATNPIEVAKTLNAKLKTPVVMNENVRFDGISVVKDTSNGKDLLLYKFVLLKYEKGYLEWDMGKLLTDDGVKKDVCSIQSLHKNYTGHKEKYQLRANFYNKTQVLIKQVDIQLSECRSPF
;
A
#
# COMPACT_ATOMS: atom_id res chain seq x y z
N MET A 1 -17.22 12.53 -60.36
CA MET A 1 -17.82 11.68 -59.31
C MET A 1 -17.08 11.95 -58.01
N SER A 2 -17.77 12.34 -56.94
CA SER A 2 -17.14 12.58 -55.64
C SER A 2 -16.84 11.25 -54.94
N ILE A 3 -15.57 11.00 -54.58
CA ILE A 3 -15.16 9.80 -53.84
C ILE A 3 -15.24 10.10 -52.34
N VAL A 4 -16.02 9.30 -51.59
CA VAL A 4 -16.15 9.41 -50.13
C VAL A 4 -15.30 8.32 -49.46
N CYS A 5 -14.49 8.68 -48.48
CA CYS A 5 -13.64 7.73 -47.75
C CYS A 5 -14.45 6.90 -46.75
N GLY A 6 -14.46 5.57 -46.89
CA GLY A 6 -15.17 4.66 -45.97
C GLY A 6 -14.58 4.54 -44.55
N LYS A 7 -13.47 5.21 -44.22
CA LYS A 7 -12.88 5.21 -42.86
C LYS A 7 -13.19 6.49 -42.06
N CYS A 8 -13.22 7.64 -42.73
CA CYS A 8 -13.33 8.95 -42.08
C CYS A 8 -14.45 9.83 -42.65
N SER A 9 -15.19 9.33 -43.65
CA SER A 9 -16.29 10.02 -44.32
C SER A 9 -15.91 11.33 -45.04
N TYR A 10 -14.62 11.62 -45.21
CA TYR A 10 -14.15 12.77 -45.99
C TYR A 10 -14.56 12.62 -47.46
N THR A 11 -15.12 13.70 -48.03
CA THR A 11 -15.49 13.80 -49.44
C THR A 11 -14.38 14.53 -50.19
N ARG A 12 -13.82 13.86 -51.19
CA ARG A 12 -12.70 14.42 -51.97
C ARG A 12 -13.15 15.63 -52.79
N THR A 13 -12.34 16.68 -52.77
CA THR A 13 -12.51 17.91 -53.56
C THR A 13 -11.48 17.95 -54.70
N GLU A 14 -11.71 18.79 -55.71
CA GLU A 14 -10.75 18.98 -56.82
C GLU A 14 -9.42 19.58 -56.37
N HIS A 15 -9.37 20.15 -55.15
CA HIS A 15 -8.21 20.86 -54.62
C HIS A 15 -7.30 19.96 -53.75
N ASP A 16 -7.61 18.67 -53.64
CA ASP A 16 -6.82 17.74 -52.82
C ASP A 16 -5.55 17.26 -53.56
N HIS A 17 -4.37 17.64 -53.05
CA HIS A 17 -3.05 17.36 -53.67
C HIS A 17 -2.49 15.94 -53.48
N VAL A 18 -3.23 15.02 -52.86
CA VAL A 18 -2.75 13.63 -52.66
C VAL A 18 -3.04 12.76 -53.89
N PRO A 19 -2.37 11.62 -54.10
CA PRO A 19 -2.73 10.70 -55.17
C PRO A 19 -4.19 10.23 -55.10
N GLU A 20 -4.82 9.92 -56.24
CA GLU A 20 -6.24 9.52 -56.31
C GLU A 20 -6.56 8.27 -55.48
N TRP A 21 -5.59 7.37 -55.27
CA TRP A 21 -5.77 6.14 -54.53
C TRP A 21 -5.76 6.32 -53.00
N GLN A 22 -5.40 7.50 -52.49
CA GLN A 22 -5.22 7.78 -51.05
C GLN A 22 -6.22 8.84 -50.56
N CYS A 23 -6.79 8.63 -49.37
CA CYS A 23 -7.61 9.65 -48.71
C CYS A 23 -6.73 10.77 -48.13
N PRO A 24 -6.98 12.06 -48.44
CA PRO A 24 -6.20 13.19 -47.92
C PRO A 24 -6.38 13.40 -46.41
N SER A 25 -7.55 13.06 -45.86
CA SER A 25 -7.83 13.27 -44.43
C SER A 25 -7.18 12.22 -43.53
N CYS A 26 -7.19 10.94 -43.92
CA CYS A 26 -6.75 9.83 -43.04
C CYS A 26 -5.62 8.96 -43.60
N GLY A 27 -5.13 9.25 -44.80
CA GLY A 27 -3.99 8.58 -45.43
C GLY A 27 -4.24 7.13 -45.89
N VAL A 28 -5.46 6.59 -45.77
CA VAL A 28 -5.76 5.21 -46.14
C VAL A 28 -6.07 5.08 -47.63
N ALA A 29 -5.55 4.00 -48.25
CA ALA A 29 -5.84 3.67 -49.64
C ALA A 29 -7.28 3.16 -49.83
N TYR A 30 -8.02 3.69 -50.80
CA TYR A 30 -9.42 3.32 -51.06
C TYR A 30 -9.60 1.82 -51.33
N ASN A 31 -8.64 1.20 -52.05
CA ASN A 31 -8.66 -0.24 -52.37
C ASN A 31 -8.61 -1.12 -51.11
N LYS A 32 -7.97 -0.66 -50.03
CA LYS A 32 -7.89 -1.43 -48.77
C LYS A 32 -9.25 -1.49 -48.08
N ILE A 33 -10.01 -0.39 -48.13
CA ILE A 33 -11.36 -0.34 -47.55
C ILE A 33 -12.35 -1.11 -48.40
N LYS A 34 -12.23 -1.01 -49.73
CA LYS A 34 -13.10 -1.75 -50.66
C LYS A 34 -13.02 -3.26 -50.42
N LYS A 35 -11.82 -3.82 -50.23
CA LYS A 35 -11.62 -5.24 -49.86
C LYS A 35 -12.28 -5.61 -48.53
N ILE A 36 -12.20 -4.76 -47.52
CA ILE A 36 -12.83 -5.01 -46.21
C ILE A 36 -14.37 -4.99 -46.36
N GLN A 37 -14.92 -4.03 -47.10
CA GLN A 37 -16.36 -3.94 -47.35
C GLN A 37 -16.88 -5.10 -48.21
N GLU A 38 -16.12 -5.49 -49.24
CA GLU A 38 -16.43 -6.67 -50.05
C GLU A 38 -16.38 -7.94 -49.20
N SER A 39 -15.37 -8.11 -48.33
CA SER A 39 -15.29 -9.26 -47.41
C SER A 39 -16.42 -9.27 -46.37
N ALA A 40 -16.87 -8.10 -45.92
CA ALA A 40 -17.99 -7.97 -45.00
C ALA A 40 -19.34 -8.27 -45.68
N ARG A 41 -19.47 -7.97 -46.98
CA ARG A 41 -20.66 -8.27 -47.78
C ARG A 41 -20.70 -9.70 -48.32
N SER A 42 -19.53 -10.31 -48.57
CA SER A 42 -19.42 -11.69 -49.06
C SER A 42 -19.49 -12.72 -47.95
N SER A 43 -19.47 -12.33 -46.67
CA SER A 43 -19.98 -13.18 -45.60
C SER A 43 -21.51 -13.15 -45.68
N PRO A 44 -22.17 -14.25 -46.08
CA PRO A 44 -23.62 -14.32 -46.00
C PRO A 44 -23.99 -14.24 -44.53
N VAL A 45 -24.36 -13.04 -44.09
CA VAL A 45 -25.12 -12.82 -42.87
C VAL A 45 -26.53 -13.33 -43.16
N ALA A 46 -26.64 -14.65 -43.30
CA ALA A 46 -27.91 -15.33 -43.18
C ALA A 46 -28.40 -15.02 -41.77
N ALA A 47 -29.50 -14.28 -41.71
CA ALA A 47 -30.30 -14.08 -40.53
C ALA A 47 -30.70 -15.46 -39.95
N SER A 48 -29.83 -16.00 -39.10
CA SER A 48 -30.06 -17.19 -38.31
C SER A 48 -30.13 -16.77 -36.85
N THR A 49 -31.21 -16.08 -36.51
CA THR A 49 -31.87 -16.18 -35.21
C THR A 49 -32.71 -17.46 -35.13
N ALA A 50 -32.28 -18.54 -35.79
CA ALA A 50 -32.67 -19.88 -35.42
C ALA A 50 -31.76 -20.26 -34.24
N LYS A 51 -32.30 -20.07 -33.03
CA LYS A 51 -31.81 -20.63 -31.78
C LYS A 51 -31.67 -22.15 -31.96
N LYS A 52 -30.56 -22.57 -32.54
CA LYS A 52 -30.14 -23.97 -32.56
C LYS A 52 -29.80 -24.26 -31.10
N GLU A 53 -30.75 -24.86 -30.40
CA GLU A 53 -30.50 -25.65 -29.20
C GLU A 53 -29.61 -26.83 -29.62
N VAL A 54 -28.37 -26.52 -29.97
CA VAL A 54 -27.28 -27.46 -29.93
C VAL A 54 -27.23 -27.92 -28.48
N LYS A 55 -27.14 -29.22 -28.25
CA LYS A 55 -26.73 -29.79 -26.96
C LYS A 55 -25.45 -29.07 -26.49
N VAL A 56 -25.62 -28.03 -25.68
CA VAL A 56 -24.58 -27.14 -25.11
C VAL A 56 -24.26 -27.59 -23.67
N GLU A 57 -24.42 -28.87 -23.37
CA GLU A 57 -24.33 -29.33 -21.97
C GLU A 57 -22.95 -29.90 -21.62
N GLU A 58 -22.22 -30.48 -22.59
CA GLU A 58 -20.92 -31.12 -22.29
C GLU A 58 -19.72 -30.17 -22.48
N VAL A 59 -19.82 -29.15 -23.34
CA VAL A 59 -18.72 -28.20 -23.63
C VAL A 59 -18.49 -27.17 -22.50
N ASN A 60 -19.42 -27.05 -21.55
CA ASN A 60 -19.34 -25.98 -20.55
C ASN A 60 -18.42 -26.30 -19.36
N LEU A 61 -18.21 -27.58 -19.04
CA LEU A 61 -17.44 -27.99 -17.86
C LEU A 61 -15.96 -27.61 -17.97
N GLU A 62 -15.33 -27.80 -19.14
CA GLU A 62 -13.92 -27.47 -19.33
C GLU A 62 -13.67 -25.97 -19.30
N THR A 63 -14.55 -25.18 -19.93
CA THR A 63 -14.45 -23.73 -19.91
C THR A 63 -14.69 -23.18 -18.50
N GLN A 64 -15.63 -23.76 -17.76
CA GLN A 64 -15.93 -23.36 -16.38
C GLN A 64 -14.74 -23.64 -15.45
N ASP A 65 -14.03 -24.75 -15.64
CA ASP A 65 -12.81 -25.05 -14.89
C ASP A 65 -11.71 -24.00 -15.13
N VAL A 66 -11.52 -23.56 -16.38
CA VAL A 66 -10.54 -22.52 -16.73
C VAL A 66 -10.94 -21.18 -16.12
N VAL A 67 -12.22 -20.80 -16.20
CA VAL A 67 -12.72 -19.56 -15.59
C VAL A 67 -12.54 -19.57 -14.07
N LEU A 68 -12.89 -20.68 -13.41
CA LEU A 68 -12.71 -20.82 -11.96
C LEU A 68 -11.23 -20.81 -11.58
N GLY A 69 -10.40 -21.51 -12.35
CA GLY A 69 -8.96 -21.54 -12.16
C GLY A 69 -8.35 -20.14 -12.23
N GLN A 70 -8.70 -19.37 -13.25
CA GLN A 70 -8.25 -17.98 -13.40
C GLN A 70 -8.65 -17.11 -12.20
N LYS A 71 -9.89 -17.24 -11.70
CA LYS A 71 -10.35 -16.55 -10.49
C LYS A 71 -9.47 -16.89 -9.27
N PHE A 72 -9.16 -18.17 -9.07
CA PHE A 72 -8.29 -18.59 -7.96
C PHE A 72 -6.86 -18.08 -8.09
N VAL A 73 -6.28 -18.04 -9.29
CA VAL A 73 -4.94 -17.44 -9.48
C VAL A 73 -4.97 -15.95 -9.14
N VAL A 74 -5.97 -15.19 -9.61
CA VAL A 74 -6.12 -13.76 -9.28
C VAL A 74 -6.23 -13.55 -7.76
N TYR A 75 -7.10 -14.30 -7.10
CA TYR A 75 -7.28 -14.18 -5.65
C TYR A 75 -6.04 -14.61 -4.86
N GLY A 76 -5.35 -15.67 -5.30
CA GLY A 76 -4.12 -16.13 -4.66
C GLY A 76 -3.02 -15.07 -4.71
N VAL A 77 -2.77 -14.48 -5.89
CA VAL A 77 -1.80 -13.39 -6.06
C VAL A 77 -2.19 -12.19 -5.20
N PHE A 78 -3.46 -11.79 -5.25
CA PHE A 78 -3.95 -10.64 -4.48
C PHE A 78 -3.79 -10.85 -2.97
N LEU A 79 -4.13 -12.03 -2.46
CA LEU A 79 -4.06 -12.33 -1.03
C LEU A 79 -2.62 -12.32 -0.52
N GLN A 80 -1.66 -12.76 -1.34
CA GLN A 80 -0.23 -12.65 -1.00
C GLN A 80 0.23 -11.20 -0.89
N PHE A 81 -0.13 -10.34 -1.85
CA PHE A 81 0.19 -8.91 -1.78
C PHE A 81 -0.49 -8.25 -0.58
N LEU A 82 -1.78 -8.52 -0.36
CA LEU A 82 -2.52 -8.00 0.77
C LEU A 82 -1.88 -8.39 2.11
N SER A 83 -1.45 -9.66 2.24
CA SER A 83 -0.72 -10.12 3.42
C SER A 83 0.57 -9.32 3.64
N MET A 84 1.36 -9.09 2.59
CA MET A 84 2.59 -8.30 2.67
C MET A 84 2.34 -6.86 3.16
N PHE A 85 1.21 -6.26 2.76
CA PHE A 85 0.81 -4.93 3.21
C PHE A 85 0.25 -4.88 4.63
N LEU A 86 -0.31 -5.98 5.12
CA LEU A 86 -0.86 -6.05 6.48
C LEU A 86 0.21 -6.24 7.56
N ILE A 87 1.39 -6.80 7.23
CA ILE A 87 2.50 -7.00 8.17
C ILE A 87 2.87 -5.75 8.98
N PRO A 88 3.06 -4.55 8.39
CA PRO A 88 3.39 -3.35 9.18
C PRO A 88 2.22 -2.80 10.00
N VAL A 89 0.97 -3.13 9.64
CA VAL A 89 -0.24 -2.60 10.28
C VAL A 89 -0.68 -3.48 11.45
N ILE A 90 -0.60 -4.80 11.26
CA ILE A 90 -1.08 -5.79 12.21
C ILE A 90 0.14 -6.50 12.80
N SER A 91 0.41 -6.29 14.09
CA SER A 91 1.53 -6.94 14.80
C SER A 91 1.33 -8.44 15.02
N ILE A 92 0.31 -9.05 14.42
CA ILE A 92 -0.09 -10.44 14.62
C ILE A 92 0.42 -11.27 13.44
N TRP A 93 1.64 -11.77 13.57
CA TRP A 93 2.31 -12.58 12.54
C TRP A 93 1.53 -13.83 12.12
N MET A 94 0.73 -14.40 13.03
CA MET A 94 -0.09 -15.58 12.74
C MET A 94 -1.17 -15.32 11.68
N VAL A 95 -1.80 -14.13 11.71
CA VAL A 95 -2.86 -13.78 10.76
C VAL A 95 -2.26 -13.59 9.37
N THR A 96 -1.14 -12.89 9.27
CA THR A 96 -0.43 -12.71 7.99
C THR A 96 0.08 -14.04 7.45
N ALA A 97 0.62 -14.93 8.30
CA ALA A 97 1.06 -16.26 7.87
C ALA A 97 -0.10 -17.11 7.33
N ALA A 98 -1.25 -17.11 8.02
CA ALA A 98 -2.45 -17.83 7.57
C ALA A 98 -2.98 -17.30 6.23
N LEU A 99 -3.05 -15.97 6.06
CA LEU A 99 -3.47 -15.34 4.79
C LEU A 99 -2.52 -15.70 3.65
N THR A 100 -1.21 -15.66 3.88
CA THR A 100 -0.22 -16.06 2.88
C THR A 100 -0.40 -17.53 2.49
N LEU A 101 -0.60 -18.42 3.46
CA LEU A 101 -0.82 -19.85 3.22
C LEU A 101 -2.08 -20.10 2.37
N ILE A 102 -3.20 -19.47 2.72
CA ILE A 102 -4.44 -19.55 1.94
C ILE A 102 -4.20 -19.03 0.51
N GLY A 103 -3.44 -17.94 0.37
CA GLY A 103 -3.11 -17.36 -0.93
C GLY A 103 -2.32 -18.32 -1.81
N VAL A 104 -1.31 -18.98 -1.25
CA VAL A 104 -0.52 -20.01 -1.95
C VAL A 104 -1.40 -21.19 -2.37
N ILE A 105 -2.28 -21.69 -1.50
CA ILE A 105 -3.18 -22.82 -1.81
C ILE A 105 -4.10 -22.47 -2.98
N LEU A 106 -4.75 -21.31 -2.95
CA LEU A 106 -5.60 -20.83 -4.05
C LEU A 106 -4.82 -20.74 -5.36
N LEU A 107 -3.60 -20.24 -5.30
CA LEU A 107 -2.76 -20.05 -6.47
C LEU A 107 -2.35 -21.39 -7.09
N ILE A 108 -1.97 -22.38 -6.28
CA ILE A 108 -1.67 -23.74 -6.74
C ILE A 108 -2.90 -24.37 -7.38
N VAL A 109 -4.06 -24.35 -6.70
CA VAL A 109 -5.31 -24.93 -7.23
C VAL A 109 -5.72 -24.25 -8.54
N GLY A 110 -5.61 -22.93 -8.61
CA GLY A 110 -5.88 -22.14 -9.82
C GLY A 110 -4.96 -22.51 -10.97
N LEU A 111 -3.65 -22.62 -10.71
CA LEU A 111 -2.67 -23.03 -11.72
C LEU A 111 -2.98 -24.42 -12.26
N THR A 112 -3.24 -25.39 -11.37
CA THR A 112 -3.53 -26.77 -11.77
C THR A 112 -4.74 -26.83 -12.70
N LYS A 113 -5.83 -26.10 -12.37
CA LYS A 113 -7.04 -26.05 -13.19
C LYS A 113 -6.79 -25.43 -14.57
N VAL A 114 -6.07 -24.31 -14.65
CA VAL A 114 -5.82 -23.65 -15.93
C VAL A 114 -4.83 -24.45 -16.78
N LEU A 115 -3.71 -24.88 -16.20
CA LEU A 115 -2.62 -25.52 -16.94
C LEU A 115 -2.97 -26.93 -17.43
N SER A 116 -3.82 -27.67 -16.70
CA SER A 116 -4.30 -28.99 -17.15
C SER A 116 -5.19 -28.90 -18.39
N ARG A 117 -5.95 -27.80 -18.56
CA ARG A 117 -6.88 -27.62 -19.68
C ARG A 117 -6.28 -26.92 -20.89
N VAL A 118 -5.32 -26.02 -20.68
CA VAL A 118 -4.70 -25.25 -21.77
C VAL A 118 -3.56 -26.02 -22.48
N GLY A 119 -3.34 -27.30 -22.14
CA GLY A 119 -2.39 -28.17 -22.84
C GLY A 119 -0.91 -27.78 -22.65
N SER A 120 -0.55 -27.20 -21.51
CA SER A 120 0.85 -26.84 -21.23
C SER A 120 1.71 -28.09 -21.02
N SER A 121 2.95 -28.08 -21.52
CA SER A 121 3.91 -29.14 -21.24
C SER A 121 4.20 -29.29 -19.73
N THR A 122 4.48 -30.51 -19.27
CA THR A 122 4.81 -30.81 -17.86
C THR A 122 5.97 -29.97 -17.35
N PHE A 123 7.00 -29.75 -18.18
CA PHE A 123 8.13 -28.88 -17.83
C PHE A 123 7.70 -27.44 -17.57
N SER A 124 6.83 -26.89 -18.43
CA SER A 124 6.25 -25.56 -18.20
C SER A 124 5.45 -25.54 -16.90
N GLN A 125 4.66 -26.58 -16.60
CA GLN A 125 3.89 -26.63 -15.36
C GLN A 125 4.78 -26.56 -14.13
N VAL A 126 5.84 -27.37 -14.08
CA VAL A 126 6.83 -27.38 -12.99
C VAL A 126 7.47 -26.00 -12.82
N LEU A 127 7.87 -25.35 -13.93
CA LEU A 127 8.46 -24.01 -13.88
C LEU A 127 7.49 -22.97 -13.31
N HIS A 128 6.21 -23.05 -13.66
CA HIS A 128 5.20 -22.14 -13.11
C HIS A 128 5.00 -22.39 -11.61
N TYR A 129 4.92 -23.65 -11.15
CA TYR A 129 4.81 -23.96 -9.72
C TYR A 129 6.00 -23.44 -8.90
N ILE A 130 7.23 -23.57 -9.41
CA ILE A 130 8.41 -23.00 -8.74
C ILE A 130 8.32 -21.47 -8.67
N GLY A 131 7.89 -20.83 -9.77
CA GLY A 131 7.75 -19.37 -9.84
C GLY A 131 6.73 -18.78 -8.85
N VAL A 132 5.73 -19.54 -8.42
CA VAL A 132 4.72 -19.10 -7.44
C VAL A 132 5.33 -18.76 -6.08
N PHE A 133 6.43 -19.41 -5.68
CA PHE A 133 7.07 -19.19 -4.38
C PHE A 133 7.94 -17.93 -4.34
N LEU A 134 8.24 -17.34 -5.49
CA LEU A 134 9.07 -16.15 -5.61
C LEU A 134 8.16 -14.95 -5.94
N PRO A 135 7.92 -14.01 -5.01
CA PRO A 135 6.88 -12.97 -5.15
C PRO A 135 6.93 -12.19 -6.47
N LEU A 136 8.15 -11.86 -6.95
CA LEU A 136 8.33 -11.16 -8.22
C LEU A 136 8.03 -12.06 -9.44
N LEU A 137 8.44 -13.33 -9.39
CA LEU A 137 8.13 -14.29 -10.46
C LEU A 137 6.66 -14.66 -10.47
N ASN A 138 5.97 -14.58 -9.33
CA ASN A 138 4.55 -14.89 -9.23
C ASN A 138 3.69 -13.99 -10.15
N LEU A 139 4.04 -12.70 -10.28
CA LEU A 139 3.39 -11.81 -11.25
C LEU A 139 3.64 -12.25 -12.70
N ILE A 140 4.86 -12.67 -13.03
CA ILE A 140 5.20 -13.16 -14.38
C ILE A 140 4.42 -14.44 -14.70
N VAL A 141 4.39 -15.37 -13.75
CA VAL A 141 3.59 -16.61 -13.81
C VAL A 141 2.12 -16.28 -14.03
N TYR A 142 1.58 -15.34 -13.26
CA TYR A 142 0.21 -14.86 -13.42
C TYR A 142 -0.07 -14.35 -14.83
N PHE A 143 0.74 -13.41 -15.35
CA PHE A 143 0.54 -12.86 -16.69
C PHE A 143 0.64 -13.93 -17.79
N SER A 144 1.59 -14.86 -17.67
CA SER A 144 1.75 -16.00 -18.59
C SER A 144 0.52 -16.89 -18.61
N VAL A 145 0.06 -17.34 -17.44
CA VAL A 145 -1.12 -18.21 -17.29
C VAL A 145 -2.39 -17.51 -17.75
N ASN A 146 -2.56 -16.24 -17.39
CA ASN A 146 -3.71 -15.41 -17.75
C ASN A 146 -3.79 -15.18 -19.28
N THR A 147 -2.66 -14.95 -19.95
CA THR A 147 -2.63 -14.80 -21.42
C THR A 147 -3.06 -16.09 -22.12
N LYS A 148 -2.58 -17.23 -21.63
CA LYS A 148 -2.95 -18.56 -22.15
C LYS A 148 -4.43 -18.87 -21.91
N ALA A 149 -4.92 -18.64 -20.70
CA ALA A 149 -6.33 -18.80 -20.34
C ALA A 149 -7.25 -17.93 -21.20
N ASN A 150 -6.91 -16.65 -21.37
CA ASN A 150 -7.68 -15.73 -22.20
C ASN A 150 -7.72 -16.16 -23.66
N THR A 151 -6.60 -16.67 -24.20
CA THR A 151 -6.55 -17.19 -25.57
C THR A 151 -7.47 -18.41 -25.69
N PHE A 152 -7.40 -19.35 -24.75
CA PHE A 152 -8.29 -20.52 -24.68
C PHE A 152 -9.76 -20.12 -24.63
N LEU A 153 -10.14 -19.23 -23.71
CA LEU A 153 -11.51 -18.76 -23.52
C LEU A 153 -12.03 -18.00 -24.76
N LYS A 154 -11.18 -17.19 -25.40
CA LYS A 154 -11.54 -16.47 -26.63
C LYS A 154 -11.83 -17.43 -27.79
N HIS A 155 -11.09 -18.53 -27.90
CA HIS A 155 -11.38 -19.58 -28.89
C HIS A 155 -12.72 -20.29 -28.63
N HIS A 156 -13.20 -20.27 -27.39
CA HIS A 156 -14.51 -20.82 -27.00
C HIS A 156 -15.64 -19.77 -27.00
N GLY A 157 -15.42 -18.59 -27.61
CA GLY A 157 -16.45 -17.57 -27.79
C GLY A 157 -16.68 -16.65 -26.59
N TYR A 158 -15.85 -16.72 -25.54
CA TYR A 158 -15.96 -15.82 -24.39
C TYR A 158 -15.35 -14.44 -24.70
N GLU A 159 -16.02 -13.37 -24.28
CA GLU A 159 -15.42 -12.04 -24.22
C GLU A 159 -14.46 -11.93 -23.04
N VAL A 160 -13.17 -11.90 -23.34
CA VAL A 160 -12.09 -11.80 -22.34
C VAL A 160 -11.53 -10.39 -22.24
N GLY A 161 -11.37 -9.90 -21.01
CA GLY A 161 -10.61 -8.72 -20.67
C GLY A 161 -9.20 -9.06 -20.18
N ALA A 162 -8.49 -8.06 -19.65
CA ALA A 162 -7.10 -8.23 -19.20
C ALA A 162 -6.93 -9.25 -18.06
N LEU A 163 -7.97 -9.55 -17.28
CA LEU A 163 -7.90 -10.43 -16.11
C LEU A 163 -8.87 -11.63 -16.19
N GLY A 164 -9.50 -11.88 -17.34
CA GLY A 164 -10.46 -12.98 -17.54
C GLY A 164 -11.76 -12.56 -18.21
N PRO A 165 -12.80 -13.43 -18.20
CA PRO A 165 -14.07 -13.15 -18.85
C PRO A 165 -14.76 -11.92 -18.25
N ARG A 166 -15.31 -11.03 -19.10
CA ARG A 166 -15.95 -9.77 -18.69
C ARG A 166 -17.12 -9.96 -17.73
N GLU A 167 -17.96 -10.94 -18.00
CA GLU A 167 -19.19 -11.27 -17.25
C GLU A 167 -18.93 -11.73 -15.81
N ASN A 168 -17.72 -12.21 -15.54
CA ASN A 168 -17.37 -12.90 -14.31
C ASN A 168 -16.43 -12.09 -13.41
N PHE A 169 -15.94 -10.95 -13.91
CA PHE A 169 -14.92 -10.20 -13.22
C PHE A 169 -15.56 -9.24 -12.24
N LEU A 170 -15.29 -9.42 -10.93
CA LEU A 170 -15.53 -8.39 -9.92
C LEU A 170 -15.08 -7.07 -10.50
N ASN A 171 -16.02 -6.14 -10.69
CA ASN A 171 -15.81 -4.77 -11.15
C ASN A 171 -14.33 -4.37 -11.06
N ALA A 172 -13.56 -4.57 -12.13
CA ALA A 172 -12.10 -4.35 -12.13
C ALA A 172 -11.69 -3.00 -11.49
N PRO A 173 -12.47 -1.91 -11.62
CA PRO A 173 -12.19 -0.66 -10.90
C PRO A 173 -12.12 -0.81 -9.38
N LYS A 174 -12.99 -1.63 -8.77
CA LYS A 174 -12.99 -1.88 -7.32
C LYS A 174 -11.73 -2.62 -6.87
N PHE A 175 -11.26 -3.57 -7.68
CA PHE A 175 -10.05 -4.33 -7.40
C PHE A 175 -8.80 -3.43 -7.40
N TYR A 176 -8.60 -2.65 -8.46
CA TYR A 176 -7.50 -1.70 -8.53
C TYR A 176 -7.61 -0.60 -7.46
N GLY A 177 -8.83 -0.18 -7.13
CA GLY A 177 -9.09 0.76 -6.04
C GLY A 177 -8.60 0.26 -4.68
N ILE A 178 -8.93 -0.99 -4.32
CA ILE A 178 -8.48 -1.58 -3.05
C ILE A 178 -6.95 -1.72 -3.01
N LEU A 179 -6.34 -2.18 -4.10
CA LEU A 179 -4.87 -2.31 -4.19
C LEU A 179 -4.19 -0.94 -4.06
N PHE A 180 -4.72 0.08 -4.74
CA PHE A 180 -4.21 1.44 -4.67
C PHE A 180 -4.34 2.03 -3.27
N VAL A 181 -5.50 1.88 -2.62
CA VAL A 181 -5.71 2.32 -1.23
C VAL A 181 -4.74 1.61 -0.29
N ALA A 182 -4.56 0.29 -0.41
CA ALA A 182 -3.60 -0.46 0.39
C ALA A 182 -2.16 0.04 0.19
N LEU A 183 -1.77 0.31 -1.05
CA LEU A 183 -0.45 0.84 -1.38
C LEU A 183 -0.25 2.25 -0.80
N VAL A 184 -1.22 3.15 -0.95
CA VAL A 184 -1.17 4.51 -0.38
C VAL A 184 -1.07 4.46 1.15
N LEU A 185 -1.89 3.64 1.80
CA LEU A 185 -1.85 3.48 3.26
C LEU A 185 -0.50 2.94 3.74
N SER A 186 0.11 2.01 3.00
CA SER A 186 1.43 1.48 3.34
C SER A 186 2.54 2.52 3.23
N VAL A 187 2.48 3.40 2.23
CA VAL A 187 3.43 4.51 2.07
C VAL A 187 3.26 5.52 3.20
N GLN A 188 2.02 5.86 3.57
CA GLN A 188 1.76 6.77 4.68
C GLN A 188 2.18 6.19 6.05
N ALA A 189 1.95 4.90 6.29
CA ALA A 189 2.39 4.23 7.50
C ALA A 189 3.92 4.26 7.67
N LYS A 190 4.68 4.27 6.56
CA LYS A 190 6.14 4.39 6.58
C LYS A 190 6.63 5.81 6.85
N ASN A 191 5.88 6.82 6.42
CA ASN A 191 6.23 8.23 6.59
C ASN A 191 5.85 8.79 7.98
N ASN A 192 4.92 8.17 8.70
CA ASN A 192 4.51 8.63 10.05
C ASN A 192 5.46 8.19 11.18
N LYS A 193 6.53 7.46 10.87
CA LYS A 193 7.58 7.22 11.85
C LYS A 193 8.63 8.33 11.69
N ALA A 194 8.59 9.32 12.57
CA ALA A 194 9.79 10.07 12.91
C ALA A 194 10.76 9.07 13.58
N THR A 195 11.45 8.27 12.77
CA THR A 195 12.32 7.16 13.19
C THR A 195 13.60 7.66 13.83
N ASN A 196 13.96 8.91 13.61
CA ASN A 196 15.12 9.50 14.23
C ASN A 196 14.70 10.28 15.49
N PRO A 197 15.00 9.80 16.70
CA PRO A 197 14.72 10.52 17.94
C PRO A 197 15.37 11.91 17.95
N ILE A 198 16.44 12.13 17.15
CA ILE A 198 17.08 13.44 16.98
C ILE A 198 16.14 14.43 16.27
N GLU A 199 15.43 13.98 15.23
CA GLU A 199 14.47 14.83 14.53
C GLU A 199 13.23 15.11 15.38
N VAL A 200 12.79 14.13 16.16
CA VAL A 200 11.70 14.31 17.15
C VAL A 200 12.11 15.37 18.18
N ALA A 201 13.30 15.25 18.77
CA ALA A 201 13.82 16.22 19.73
C ALA A 201 13.94 17.63 19.11
N LYS A 202 14.49 17.74 17.90
CA LYS A 202 14.64 19.02 17.17
C LYS A 202 13.28 19.67 16.89
N THR A 203 12.30 18.89 16.44
CA THR A 203 10.95 19.38 16.12
C THR A 203 10.21 19.85 17.37
N LEU A 204 10.30 19.08 18.46
CA LEU A 204 9.68 19.45 19.74
C LEU A 204 10.33 20.71 20.33
N ASN A 205 11.66 20.83 20.30
CA ASN A 205 12.38 22.01 20.75
C ASN A 205 11.98 23.27 19.95
N ALA A 206 11.89 23.15 18.62
CA ALA A 206 11.45 24.23 17.76
C ALA A 206 10.00 24.66 18.07
N LYS A 207 9.09 23.70 18.28
CA LYS A 207 7.68 23.99 18.58
C LYS A 207 7.47 24.61 19.96
N LEU A 208 8.18 24.11 20.97
CA LEU A 208 8.13 24.63 22.33
C LEU A 208 8.92 25.93 22.51
N LYS A 209 9.64 26.37 21.47
CA LYS A 209 10.53 27.55 21.49
C LYS A 209 11.53 27.49 22.64
N THR A 210 12.15 26.32 22.83
CA THR A 210 13.11 26.11 23.90
C THR A 210 14.39 26.92 23.69
N PRO A 211 15.00 27.50 24.75
CA PRO A 211 14.59 27.38 26.15
C PRO A 211 13.37 28.25 26.48
N VAL A 212 12.46 27.74 27.33
CA VAL A 212 11.24 28.43 27.76
C VAL A 212 11.16 28.47 29.29
N VAL A 213 10.89 29.66 29.83
CA VAL A 213 10.63 29.82 31.28
C VAL A 213 9.21 29.38 31.56
N MET A 214 9.04 28.34 32.38
CA MET A 214 7.72 27.79 32.71
C MET A 214 7.08 28.57 33.87
N ASN A 215 7.89 28.93 34.87
CA ASN A 215 7.49 29.78 35.99
C ASN A 215 8.73 30.48 36.59
N GLU A 216 8.55 31.28 37.65
CA GLU A 216 9.64 32.05 38.30
C GLU A 216 10.82 31.20 38.77
N ASN A 217 10.60 29.90 38.98
CA ASN A 217 11.57 28.99 39.57
C ASN A 217 12.10 27.93 38.59
N VAL A 218 11.47 27.73 37.42
CA VAL A 218 11.79 26.63 36.50
C VAL A 218 11.85 27.10 35.06
N ARG A 219 12.94 26.75 34.38
CA ARG A 219 13.14 26.88 32.93
C ARG A 219 13.29 25.52 32.30
N PHE A 220 12.56 25.28 31.22
CA PHE A 220 12.75 24.12 30.37
C PHE A 220 13.76 24.44 29.28
N ASP A 221 14.91 23.76 29.32
CA ASP A 221 16.04 24.00 28.40
C ASP A 221 15.88 23.26 27.07
N GLY A 222 15.07 22.19 27.04
CA GLY A 222 14.76 21.43 25.83
C GLY A 222 14.89 19.92 26.00
N ILE A 223 14.81 19.22 24.87
CA ILE A 223 14.90 17.77 24.74
C ILE A 223 16.19 17.43 23.99
N SER A 224 16.96 16.48 24.50
CA SER A 224 18.15 15.92 23.86
C SER A 224 18.01 14.42 23.71
N VAL A 225 18.73 13.81 22.77
CA VAL A 225 18.80 12.34 22.65
C VAL A 225 20.04 11.84 23.37
N VAL A 226 19.90 10.82 24.20
CA VAL A 226 21.01 10.16 24.90
C VAL A 226 20.93 8.66 24.62
N LYS A 227 22.06 8.03 24.29
CA LYS A 227 22.13 6.58 24.17
C LYS A 227 22.11 5.93 25.54
N ASP A 228 21.16 5.03 25.76
CA ASP A 228 21.15 4.12 26.89
C ASP A 228 22.30 3.13 26.77
N THR A 229 23.23 3.17 27.72
CA THR A 229 24.42 2.32 27.72
C THR A 229 24.09 0.84 27.98
N SER A 230 22.92 0.53 28.54
CA SER A 230 22.53 -0.84 28.89
C SER A 230 21.96 -1.63 27.71
N ASN A 231 21.25 -0.97 26.80
CA ASN A 231 20.51 -1.61 25.72
C ASN A 231 20.76 -0.98 24.33
N GLY A 232 21.59 0.07 24.25
CA GLY A 232 21.95 0.75 23.01
C GLY A 232 20.82 1.55 22.37
N LYS A 233 19.67 1.72 23.05
CA LYS A 233 18.54 2.49 22.54
C LYS A 233 18.73 3.98 22.77
N ASP A 234 18.29 4.78 21.82
CA ASP A 234 18.23 6.22 21.96
C ASP A 234 17.03 6.61 22.86
N LEU A 235 17.31 7.31 23.96
CA LEU A 235 16.32 7.85 24.89
C LEU A 235 16.19 9.36 24.72
N LEU A 236 14.97 9.88 24.86
CA LEU A 236 14.73 11.32 24.92
C LEU A 236 14.92 11.81 26.36
N LEU A 237 15.92 12.66 26.58
CA LEU A 237 16.22 13.33 27.83
C LEU A 237 15.60 14.73 27.84
N TYR A 238 14.71 14.99 28.78
CA TYR A 238 14.09 16.29 29.00
C TYR A 238 14.89 17.08 30.04
N LYS A 239 15.39 18.27 29.69
CA LYS A 239 16.25 19.09 30.55
C LYS A 239 15.49 20.25 31.17
N PHE A 240 15.44 20.28 32.51
CA PHE A 240 14.86 21.37 33.31
C PHE A 240 15.95 22.02 34.16
N VAL A 241 15.87 23.34 34.36
CA VAL A 241 16.81 24.15 35.14
C VAL A 241 16.03 24.98 36.15
N LEU A 242 16.46 24.96 37.42
CA LEU A 242 15.88 25.82 38.45
C LEU A 242 16.53 27.22 38.41
N LEU A 243 15.71 28.27 38.34
CA LEU A 243 16.17 29.66 38.20
C LEU A 243 16.43 30.35 39.54
N LYS A 244 15.62 30.05 40.57
CA LYS A 244 15.75 30.65 41.90
C LYS A 244 16.16 29.58 42.90
N TYR A 245 17.30 29.81 43.55
CA TYR A 245 17.90 28.87 44.51
C TYR A 245 18.27 29.63 45.78
N GLU A 246 17.52 29.40 46.85
CA GLU A 246 17.86 29.85 48.20
C GLU A 246 18.36 28.66 49.03
N LYS A 247 19.57 28.83 49.57
CA LYS A 247 20.41 27.78 50.16
C LYS A 247 19.78 27.05 51.37
N GLY A 248 18.70 27.57 51.94
CA GLY A 248 18.06 27.08 53.17
C GLY A 248 17.10 25.89 53.02
N TYR A 249 16.69 25.52 51.80
CA TYR A 249 15.67 24.47 51.58
C TYR A 249 16.23 23.07 51.28
N LEU A 250 17.55 22.86 51.39
CA LEU A 250 18.20 21.63 50.91
C LEU A 250 18.00 20.41 51.81
N GLU A 251 17.84 20.57 53.12
CA GLU A 251 17.93 19.43 54.03
C GLU A 251 16.61 18.70 54.28
N TRP A 252 15.45 19.34 54.07
CA TRP A 252 14.16 18.74 54.50
C TRP A 252 13.05 18.65 53.45
N ASP A 253 13.14 19.35 52.31
CA ASP A 253 11.95 19.53 51.47
C ASP A 253 12.12 19.28 49.97
N MET A 254 13.25 18.80 49.46
CA MET A 254 13.32 18.47 48.02
C MET A 254 12.40 17.31 47.59
N GLY A 255 11.90 16.50 48.53
CA GLY A 255 10.82 15.53 48.29
C GLY A 255 9.41 16.12 48.35
N LYS A 256 9.25 17.37 48.78
CA LYS A 256 7.97 18.06 49.02
C LYS A 256 7.79 19.34 48.20
N LEU A 257 8.86 20.02 47.82
CA LEU A 257 8.83 21.29 47.05
C LEU A 257 8.61 21.05 45.56
N LEU A 258 8.97 19.86 45.08
CA LEU A 258 8.30 19.24 43.95
C LEU A 258 7.18 18.41 44.57
N THR A 259 6.08 19.05 45.01
CA THR A 259 4.87 18.26 45.26
C THR A 259 4.67 17.46 43.98
N ASP A 260 4.57 16.14 44.12
CA ASP A 260 4.44 15.22 42.98
C ASP A 260 3.46 15.81 41.96
N ASP A 261 2.38 16.42 42.44
CA ASP A 261 1.32 17.05 41.66
C ASP A 261 1.75 18.22 40.76
N GLY A 262 2.62 19.13 41.19
CA GLY A 262 3.02 20.30 40.41
C GLY A 262 3.92 19.93 39.22
N VAL A 263 4.96 19.15 39.50
CA VAL A 263 5.84 18.59 38.45
C VAL A 263 5.06 17.66 37.55
N LYS A 264 4.22 16.80 38.12
CA LYS A 264 3.38 15.88 37.35
C LYS A 264 2.44 16.66 36.45
N LYS A 265 1.82 17.76 36.86
CA LYS A 265 0.95 18.57 35.98
C LYS A 265 1.70 19.10 34.74
N ASP A 266 2.88 19.67 34.91
CA ASP A 266 3.67 20.24 33.82
C ASP A 266 4.30 19.14 32.95
N VAL A 267 4.82 18.08 33.57
CA VAL A 267 5.39 16.91 32.89
C VAL A 267 4.33 16.10 32.14
N CYS A 268 3.13 15.93 32.71
CA CYS A 268 2.01 15.27 32.03
C CYS A 268 1.53 16.08 30.82
N SER A 269 1.60 17.42 30.87
CA SER A 269 1.28 18.28 29.73
C SER A 269 2.27 18.04 28.58
N ILE A 270 3.57 17.93 28.88
CA ILE A 270 4.60 17.56 27.89
C ILE A 270 4.40 16.13 27.37
N GLN A 271 4.05 15.18 28.24
CA GLN A 271 3.79 13.80 27.86
C GLN A 271 2.58 13.70 26.92
N SER A 272 1.53 14.48 27.15
CA SER A 272 0.35 14.55 26.28
C SER A 272 0.69 15.09 24.89
N LEU A 273 1.52 16.14 24.82
CA LEU A 273 2.05 16.69 23.58
C LEU A 273 2.88 15.64 22.83
N HIS A 274 3.77 14.94 23.52
CA HIS A 274 4.59 13.90 22.91
C HIS A 274 3.73 12.75 22.37
N LYS A 275 2.76 12.23 23.15
CA LYS A 275 1.84 11.18 22.71
C LYS A 275 1.05 11.58 21.46
N ASN A 276 0.58 12.82 21.38
CA ASN A 276 -0.11 13.34 20.21
C ASN A 276 0.81 13.40 18.97
N TYR A 277 2.12 13.57 19.17
CA TYR A 277 3.11 13.62 18.10
C TYR A 277 3.57 12.25 17.62
N THR A 278 3.85 11.33 18.53
CA THR A 278 4.44 10.01 18.19
C THR A 278 3.41 8.90 18.07
N GLY A 279 2.18 9.10 18.55
CA GLY A 279 1.12 8.10 18.53
C GLY A 279 1.35 6.91 19.47
N HIS A 280 2.46 6.88 20.22
CA HIS A 280 2.84 5.77 21.09
C HIS A 280 2.83 6.15 22.58
N LYS A 281 2.42 5.21 23.44
CA LYS A 281 2.62 5.28 24.89
C LYS A 281 3.96 4.64 25.21
N GLU A 282 5.02 5.43 25.32
CA GLU A 282 6.30 4.92 25.84
C GLU A 282 6.36 5.04 27.36
N LYS A 283 7.13 4.17 28.00
CA LYS A 283 7.50 4.33 29.41
C LYS A 283 8.59 5.39 29.46
N TYR A 284 8.28 6.56 30.00
CA TYR A 284 9.25 7.64 30.13
C TYR A 284 10.00 7.51 31.46
N GLN A 285 11.32 7.52 31.39
CA GLN A 285 12.16 7.86 32.54
C GLN A 285 12.53 9.34 32.41
N LEU A 286 12.06 10.15 33.34
CA LEU A 286 12.43 11.56 33.40
C LEU A 286 13.63 11.71 34.32
N ARG A 287 14.78 12.03 33.74
CA ARG A 287 15.99 12.33 34.49
C ARG A 287 16.10 13.84 34.68
N ALA A 288 15.86 14.31 35.90
CA ALA A 288 16.02 15.70 36.29
C ALA A 288 17.43 15.93 36.85
N ASN A 289 18.19 16.80 36.19
CA ASN A 289 19.53 17.20 36.62
C ASN A 289 19.46 18.60 37.24
N PHE A 290 19.86 18.72 38.51
CA PHE A 290 19.90 19.97 39.24
C PHE A 290 21.32 20.51 39.23
N TYR A 291 21.50 21.74 38.76
CA TYR A 291 22.80 22.41 38.68
C TYR A 291 22.82 23.63 39.60
N ASN A 292 24.00 23.99 40.12
CA ASN A 292 24.18 25.23 40.87
C ASN A 292 24.35 26.44 39.92
N LYS A 293 24.51 27.64 40.49
CA LYS A 293 24.76 28.88 39.70
C LYS A 293 26.00 28.81 38.80
N THR A 294 26.97 27.96 39.14
CA THR A 294 28.19 27.73 38.34
C THR A 294 28.06 26.53 37.39
N GLN A 295 26.84 26.05 37.11
CA GLN A 295 26.54 24.92 36.24
C GLN A 295 27.16 23.57 36.66
N VAL A 296 27.51 23.41 37.94
CA VAL A 296 27.97 22.13 38.49
C VAL A 296 26.75 21.31 38.89
N LEU A 297 26.68 20.05 38.42
CA LEU A 297 25.62 19.10 38.77
C LEU A 297 25.63 18.85 40.28
N ILE A 298 24.56 19.25 40.96
CA ILE A 298 24.35 19.05 42.40
C ILE A 298 23.66 17.71 42.66
N LYS A 299 22.63 17.38 41.86
CA LYS A 299 21.80 16.20 42.08
C LYS A 299 21.21 15.72 40.76
N GLN A 300 21.09 14.41 40.61
CA GLN A 300 20.32 13.78 39.54
C GLN A 300 19.17 13.01 40.18
N VAL A 301 17.96 13.18 39.68
CA VAL A 301 16.76 12.46 40.12
C VAL A 301 16.15 11.77 38.91
N ASP A 302 16.12 10.44 38.95
CA ASP A 302 15.45 9.63 37.95
C ASP A 302 14.01 9.35 38.42
N ILE A 303 13.04 9.99 37.77
CA ILE A 303 11.62 9.81 38.02
C ILE A 303 11.08 8.83 36.99
N GLN A 304 10.65 7.65 37.43
CA GLN A 304 9.87 6.76 36.58
C GLN A 304 8.44 7.29 36.50
N LEU A 305 8.05 7.78 35.32
CA LEU A 305 6.68 8.23 35.08
C LEU A 305 5.82 7.00 34.74
N SER A 306 5.57 6.15 35.75
CA SER A 306 4.55 5.11 35.63
C SER A 306 3.18 5.78 35.68
N GLU A 307 2.70 6.18 34.50
CA GLU A 307 1.34 6.63 34.20
C GLU A 307 0.92 7.96 34.86
N CYS A 308 1.09 9.05 34.12
CA CYS A 308 0.22 10.21 34.21
C CYS A 308 -1.23 9.78 33.92
N ARG A 309 -1.98 9.35 34.95
CA ARG A 309 -3.44 9.28 34.86
C ARG A 309 -3.95 10.71 34.87
N SER A 310 -4.70 11.07 33.83
CA SER A 310 -5.53 12.28 33.83
C SER A 310 -6.33 12.29 35.13
N PRO A 311 -6.31 13.37 35.93
CA PRO A 311 -7.19 13.50 37.09
C PRO A 311 -8.66 13.76 36.69
N PHE A 312 -9.01 13.61 35.41
CA PHE A 312 -10.35 13.71 34.85
C PHE A 312 -10.68 12.49 34.00
#